data_AF-A0A3M9ZB59-F1
#
_entry.id   AF-A0A3M9ZB59-F1
#
_cell.length_a   1.000
_cell.length_b   1.000
_cell.length_c   1.000
_cell.angle_alpha   90.00
_cell.angle_beta   90.00
_cell.angle_gamma   90.00
#
_symmetry.space_group_name_H-M   'P 1'
#
loop_
_entity.id
_entity.type
_entity.pdbx_description
1 polymer ?
#
loop_
_entity_poly.entity_id
_entity_poly.type
_entity_poly.pdbx_seq_one_letter_code
_entity_poly.pdbx_strand_id
1 'polypeptide(L)'
;MAFNGSASSNSLRLLMDLQQVSQMAQAFSGCLDPTVIAKQVTDQIISVFDCAFARIWLVETNQTVLRLVASSGLYTHTDGSFSRVAMGAYKVGKIAQNRIPFLSNHLAAEPWVKDREWAIAEQITGFAGYPLAVGDRVVGVLAVFSHRPLSPEFLEVLQYLCATVTVALDSALAHQRERQSPIHSSVVVLPLSEQIATLLPQSRFCLVGTERLLPMSLTVLLLRTGEMLSQLQCSHCRLMYESTQVLLDAMVIPDIGSNASLPVKQLASRNLQDWIAAIFDELRLTSACVGGTLQTLSGANQAMLQVLLTLPYPDSRSQTSPLSDREQEMLLLLAAGFRDRDIADQLHISERTVKFHINNAIAKLQVQTRCQALYQAVIRGWLGRGLPV
;
A
#
# COMPACT_ATOMS: atom_id res chain seq x y z
N MET A 1 -45.30 -27.80 33.34
CA MET A 1 -44.99 -27.29 31.99
C MET A 1 -44.73 -25.78 32.09
N ALA A 2 -43.49 -25.36 32.33
CA ALA A 2 -43.14 -23.93 32.44
C ALA A 2 -41.66 -23.69 32.09
N PHE A 3 -41.17 -24.30 31.01
CA PHE A 3 -39.74 -24.20 30.60
C PHE A 3 -39.52 -23.63 29.18
N ASN A 4 -40.56 -23.24 28.44
CA ASN A 4 -40.43 -22.80 27.03
C ASN A 4 -40.46 -21.27 26.81
N GLY A 5 -40.59 -20.45 27.87
CA GLY A 5 -40.72 -18.98 27.74
C GLY A 5 -39.40 -18.21 27.72
N SER A 6 -38.35 -18.71 28.37
CA SER A 6 -37.05 -18.02 28.45
C SER A 6 -36.17 -18.26 27.22
N ALA A 7 -36.22 -19.47 26.64
CA ALA A 7 -35.42 -19.84 25.48
C ALA A 7 -35.83 -19.08 24.21
N SER A 8 -37.13 -18.92 23.96
CA SER A 8 -37.65 -18.20 22.77
C SER A 8 -37.38 -16.68 22.84
N SER A 9 -37.45 -16.09 24.03
CA SER A 9 -37.10 -14.68 24.28
C SER A 9 -35.59 -14.43 24.11
N ASN A 10 -34.75 -15.37 24.57
CA ASN A 10 -33.30 -15.29 24.40
C ASN A 10 -32.88 -15.45 22.92
N SER A 11 -33.51 -16.34 22.16
CA SER A 11 -33.21 -16.49 20.72
C SER A 11 -33.58 -15.26 19.90
N LEU A 12 -34.70 -14.60 20.21
CA LEU A 12 -35.09 -13.34 19.55
C LEU A 12 -34.15 -12.19 19.89
N ARG A 13 -33.71 -12.07 21.15
CA ARG A 13 -32.67 -11.10 21.55
C ARG A 13 -31.36 -11.33 20.81
N LEU A 14 -30.88 -12.57 20.76
CA LEU A 14 -29.65 -12.91 20.04
C LEU A 14 -29.71 -12.56 18.55
N LEU A 15 -30.86 -12.81 17.90
CA LEU A 15 -31.07 -12.42 16.50
C LEU A 15 -31.05 -10.90 16.29
N MET A 16 -31.68 -10.14 17.20
CA MET A 16 -31.64 -8.67 17.16
C MET A 16 -30.22 -8.15 17.36
N ASP A 17 -29.47 -8.72 18.33
CA ASP A 17 -28.09 -8.34 18.62
C ASP A 17 -27.17 -8.64 17.42
N LEU A 18 -27.33 -9.79 16.76
CA LEU A 18 -26.58 -10.13 15.54
C LEU A 18 -26.89 -9.17 14.37
N GLN A 19 -28.16 -8.76 14.22
CA GLN A 19 -28.54 -7.78 13.20
C GLN A 19 -27.91 -6.40 13.48
N GLN A 20 -27.87 -5.98 14.75
CA GLN A 20 -27.20 -4.75 15.17
C GLN A 20 -25.69 -4.82 14.89
N VAL A 21 -25.03 -5.94 15.21
CA VAL A 21 -23.61 -6.17 14.88
C VAL A 21 -23.34 -6.05 13.38
N SER A 22 -24.22 -6.58 12.52
CA SER A 22 -24.08 -6.44 11.07
C SER A 22 -24.20 -4.98 10.60
N GLN A 23 -25.06 -4.16 11.22
CA GLN A 23 -25.19 -2.74 10.90
C GLN A 23 -23.99 -1.93 11.39
N MET A 24 -23.48 -2.26 12.58
CA MET A 24 -22.24 -1.68 13.11
C MET A 24 -21.08 -1.90 12.14
N ALA A 25 -20.94 -3.13 11.64
CA ALA A 25 -19.91 -3.49 10.65
C ALA A 25 -19.96 -2.66 9.35
N GLN A 26 -21.16 -2.32 8.88
CA GLN A 26 -21.31 -1.50 7.67
C GLN A 26 -20.85 -0.06 7.87
N ALA A 27 -20.99 0.50 9.08
CA ALA A 27 -20.68 1.90 9.38
C ALA A 27 -19.20 2.27 9.23
N PHE A 28 -18.30 1.28 9.33
CA PHE A 28 -16.85 1.46 9.15
C PHE A 28 -16.31 0.71 7.91
N SER A 29 -17.20 0.15 7.08
CA SER A 29 -16.83 -0.53 5.84
C SER A 29 -16.16 0.45 4.87
N GLY A 30 -14.94 0.12 4.43
CA GLY A 30 -14.14 0.98 3.55
C GLY A 30 -13.34 2.08 4.26
N CYS A 31 -13.42 2.19 5.58
CA CYS A 31 -12.51 3.05 6.34
C CYS A 31 -11.11 2.41 6.40
N LEU A 32 -10.06 3.20 6.16
CA LEU A 32 -8.66 2.75 6.20
C LEU A 32 -7.86 3.39 7.33
N ASP A 33 -8.51 4.09 8.26
CA ASP A 33 -7.88 4.62 9.46
C ASP A 33 -8.26 3.75 10.67
N PRO A 34 -7.30 3.02 11.27
CA PRO A 34 -7.56 2.12 12.39
C PRO A 34 -8.04 2.87 13.65
N THR A 35 -7.68 4.13 13.82
CA THR A 35 -8.13 4.95 14.96
C THR A 35 -9.59 5.31 14.82
N VAL A 36 -10.01 5.67 13.60
CA VAL A 36 -11.41 5.99 13.28
C VAL A 36 -12.28 4.74 13.41
N ILE A 37 -11.85 3.60 12.85
CA ILE A 37 -12.55 2.32 13.00
C ILE A 37 -12.70 1.98 14.49
N ALA A 38 -11.60 2.02 15.26
CA ALA A 38 -11.63 1.68 16.67
C ALA A 38 -12.56 2.62 17.47
N LYS A 39 -12.55 3.92 17.16
CA LYS A 39 -13.43 4.90 17.81
C LYS A 39 -14.89 4.61 17.50
N GLN A 40 -15.25 4.44 16.22
CA GLN A 40 -16.62 4.11 15.81
C GLN A 40 -17.14 2.83 16.48
N VAL A 41 -16.31 1.77 16.52
CA VAL A 41 -16.67 0.50 17.18
C VAL A 41 -16.94 0.73 18.67
N THR A 42 -16.04 1.41 19.38
CA THR A 42 -16.25 1.67 20.81
C THR A 42 -17.48 2.54 21.07
N ASP A 43 -17.73 3.59 20.27
CA ASP A 43 -18.93 4.43 20.42
C ASP A 43 -20.22 3.64 20.20
N GLN A 44 -20.25 2.79 19.17
CA GLN A 44 -21.41 1.97 18.88
C GLN A 44 -21.66 0.89 19.95
N ILE A 45 -20.61 0.29 20.51
CA ILE A 45 -20.76 -0.67 21.62
C ILE A 45 -21.48 -0.01 22.81
N ILE A 46 -21.12 1.23 23.14
CA ILE A 46 -21.78 1.97 24.22
C ILE A 46 -23.24 2.25 23.88
N SER A 47 -23.52 2.75 22.67
CA SER A 47 -24.89 3.11 22.29
C SER A 47 -25.82 1.91 22.16
N VAL A 48 -25.30 0.76 21.73
CA VAL A 48 -26.09 -0.44 21.42
C VAL A 48 -26.25 -1.35 22.63
N PHE A 49 -25.17 -1.56 23.41
CA PHE A 49 -25.14 -2.54 24.49
C PHE A 49 -25.20 -1.93 25.91
N ASP A 50 -25.44 -0.62 26.04
CA ASP A 50 -25.60 0.07 27.35
C ASP A 50 -24.45 -0.22 28.33
N CYS A 51 -23.22 -0.22 27.80
CA CYS A 51 -22.01 -0.47 28.58
C CYS A 51 -21.48 0.83 29.20
N ALA A 52 -20.79 0.71 30.34
CA ALA A 52 -20.24 1.86 31.06
C ALA A 52 -19.13 2.54 30.25
N PHE A 53 -18.19 1.76 29.72
CA PHE A 53 -17.19 2.22 28.76
C PHE A 53 -16.54 1.05 28.00
N ALA A 54 -15.96 1.37 26.85
CA ALA A 54 -15.34 0.41 25.95
C ALA A 54 -14.02 0.98 25.42
N ARG A 55 -13.03 0.11 25.25
CA ARG A 55 -11.66 0.47 24.87
C ARG A 55 -11.07 -0.53 23.89
N ILE A 56 -10.29 -0.02 22.94
CA ILE A 56 -9.53 -0.85 22.00
C ILE A 56 -8.06 -0.48 22.11
N TRP A 57 -7.24 -1.51 22.32
CA TRP A 57 -5.80 -1.43 22.20
C TRP A 57 -5.36 -2.14 20.93
N LEU A 58 -4.41 -1.55 20.19
CA LEU A 58 -3.76 -2.19 19.05
C LEU A 58 -2.34 -2.57 19.42
N VAL A 59 -1.86 -3.69 18.88
CA VAL A 59 -0.49 -4.15 19.06
C VAL A 59 0.46 -3.23 18.28
N GLU A 60 1.51 -2.73 18.95
CA GLU A 60 2.58 -1.97 18.30
C GLU A 60 3.45 -2.87 17.41
N THR A 61 4.21 -2.29 16.48
CA THR A 61 5.01 -3.00 15.48
C THR A 61 5.99 -4.03 16.08
N ASN A 62 6.44 -3.82 17.32
CA ASN A 62 7.34 -4.74 18.02
C ASN A 62 6.64 -5.97 18.63
N GLN A 63 5.31 -6.08 18.54
CA GLN A 63 4.48 -7.14 19.12
C GLN A 63 4.65 -7.35 20.64
N THR A 64 5.20 -6.37 21.36
CA THR A 64 5.45 -6.47 22.80
C THR A 64 4.54 -5.59 23.64
N VAL A 65 3.95 -4.55 23.03
CA VAL A 65 3.14 -3.55 23.72
C VAL A 65 1.83 -3.32 22.97
N LEU A 66 0.75 -3.22 23.74
CA LEU A 66 -0.57 -2.79 23.33
C LEU A 66 -0.71 -1.29 23.58
N ARG A 67 -1.04 -0.51 22.56
CA ARG A 67 -1.32 0.92 22.66
C ARG A 67 -2.82 1.17 22.61
N LEU A 68 -3.36 1.91 23.56
CA LEU A 68 -4.75 2.35 23.59
C LEU A 68 -4.97 3.33 22.45
N VAL A 69 -5.90 3.02 21.54
CA VAL A 69 -6.22 3.88 20.38
C VAL A 69 -7.63 4.46 20.41
N ALA A 70 -8.53 3.84 21.17
CA ALA A 70 -9.90 4.32 21.32
C ALA A 70 -10.43 4.03 22.73
N SER A 71 -11.19 4.99 23.27
CA SER A 71 -11.93 4.88 24.52
C SER A 71 -13.24 5.67 24.40
N SER A 72 -14.35 5.08 24.86
CA SER A 72 -15.70 5.66 24.74
C SER A 72 -16.55 5.29 25.95
N GLY A 73 -17.51 6.15 26.30
CA GLY A 73 -18.33 6.01 27.52
C GLY A 73 -17.79 6.88 28.67
N LEU A 74 -17.82 6.35 29.89
CA LEU A 74 -17.38 7.03 31.12
C LEU A 74 -15.95 7.62 31.01
N TYR A 75 -15.08 6.97 30.24
CA TYR A 75 -13.74 7.47 29.96
C TYR A 75 -13.51 7.60 28.45
N THR A 76 -13.08 8.79 28.04
CA THR A 76 -12.78 9.11 26.64
C THR A 76 -11.30 9.35 26.37
N HIS A 77 -10.51 9.58 27.42
CA HIS A 77 -9.07 9.84 27.31
C HIS A 77 -8.28 8.57 26.97
N THR A 78 -7.21 8.72 26.18
CA THR A 78 -6.35 7.61 25.69
C THR A 78 -4.91 7.68 26.21
N ASP A 79 -4.57 8.71 26.98
CA ASP A 79 -3.24 9.06 27.48
C ASP A 79 -3.00 8.68 28.96
N GLY A 80 -3.95 8.01 29.59
CA GLY A 80 -3.87 7.62 31.01
C GLY A 80 -2.90 6.45 31.30
N SER A 81 -2.92 5.97 32.55
CA SER A 81 -2.02 4.90 33.06
C SER A 81 -2.10 3.55 32.33
N PHE A 82 -3.12 3.35 31.50
CA PHE A 82 -3.33 2.16 30.66
C PHE A 82 -3.20 2.47 29.16
N SER A 83 -2.62 3.62 28.80
CA SER A 83 -2.35 4.01 27.41
C SER A 83 -1.41 3.04 26.70
N ARG A 84 -0.47 2.42 27.44
CA ARG A 84 0.42 1.36 26.94
C ARG A 84 0.47 0.20 27.93
N VAL A 85 0.21 -1.01 27.46
CA VAL A 85 0.16 -2.25 28.25
C VAL A 85 1.07 -3.29 27.63
N ALA A 86 2.01 -3.85 28.39
CA ALA A 86 2.87 -4.92 27.89
C ALA A 86 2.09 -6.23 27.64
N MET A 87 2.54 -7.02 26.67
CA MET A 87 2.03 -8.38 26.44
C MET A 87 2.19 -9.23 27.70
N GLY A 88 1.14 -9.97 28.07
CA GLY A 88 1.09 -10.75 29.32
C GLY A 88 0.87 -9.94 30.61
N ALA A 89 0.90 -8.60 30.55
CA ALA A 89 0.64 -7.74 31.69
C ALA A 89 -0.86 -7.42 31.82
N TYR A 90 -1.34 -7.37 33.07
CA TYR A 90 -2.76 -7.16 33.38
C TYR A 90 -3.68 -8.15 32.63
N LYS A 91 -4.99 -7.93 32.66
CA LYS A 91 -5.91 -8.83 31.99
C LYS A 91 -5.88 -8.66 30.48
N VAL A 92 -5.84 -7.42 29.99
CA VAL A 92 -5.81 -7.08 28.56
C VAL A 92 -4.56 -7.66 27.88
N GLY A 93 -3.38 -7.55 28.50
CA GLY A 93 -2.15 -8.14 27.95
C GLY A 93 -2.14 -9.67 27.98
N LYS A 94 -2.76 -10.31 28.99
CA LYS A 94 -2.94 -11.78 29.02
C LYS A 94 -3.94 -12.27 27.96
N ILE A 95 -5.01 -11.52 27.71
CA ILE A 95 -5.97 -11.81 26.63
C ILE A 95 -5.26 -11.76 25.28
N ALA A 96 -4.45 -10.73 25.03
CA ALA A 96 -3.63 -10.66 23.82
C ALA A 96 -2.66 -11.84 23.72
N GLN A 97 -1.84 -12.08 24.75
CA GLN A 97 -0.81 -13.12 24.71
C GLN A 97 -1.38 -14.53 24.48
N ASN A 98 -2.46 -14.86 25.18
CA ASN A 98 -3.01 -16.21 25.16
C ASN A 98 -4.09 -16.39 24.08
N ARG A 99 -4.61 -15.29 23.50
CA ARG A 99 -5.73 -15.30 22.54
C ARG A 99 -6.98 -15.97 23.09
N ILE A 100 -7.23 -15.80 24.38
CA ILE A 100 -8.40 -16.36 25.07
C ILE A 100 -9.32 -15.21 25.49
N PRO A 101 -10.58 -15.17 25.01
CA PRO A 101 -11.55 -14.20 25.49
C PRO A 101 -11.86 -14.42 26.96
N PHE A 102 -12.19 -13.36 27.67
CA PHE A 102 -12.40 -13.42 29.11
C PHE A 102 -13.59 -12.58 29.54
N LEU A 103 -14.42 -13.14 30.41
CA LEU A 103 -15.55 -12.47 31.03
C LEU A 103 -15.46 -12.65 32.56
N SER A 104 -15.72 -11.58 33.32
CA SER A 104 -15.91 -11.65 34.78
C SER A 104 -16.98 -10.67 35.20
N ASN A 105 -17.82 -11.08 36.15
CA ASN A 105 -18.86 -10.25 36.75
C ASN A 105 -18.54 -9.84 38.20
N HIS A 106 -17.31 -10.11 38.67
CA HIS A 106 -16.90 -9.88 40.06
C HIS A 106 -15.61 -9.06 40.14
N LEU A 107 -15.49 -7.98 39.34
CA LEU A 107 -14.23 -7.23 39.20
C LEU A 107 -13.62 -6.76 40.53
N ALA A 108 -14.45 -6.29 41.46
CA ALA A 108 -13.97 -5.81 42.76
C ALA A 108 -13.26 -6.91 43.59
N ALA A 109 -13.60 -8.19 43.37
CA ALA A 109 -13.00 -9.34 44.05
C ALA A 109 -11.78 -9.90 43.30
N GLU A 110 -11.52 -9.45 42.07
CA GLU A 110 -10.50 -10.04 41.21
C GLU A 110 -9.09 -9.55 41.58
N PRO A 111 -8.11 -10.46 41.78
CA PRO A 111 -6.76 -10.10 42.19
C PRO A 111 -5.95 -9.33 41.15
N TRP A 112 -6.36 -9.35 39.89
CA TRP A 112 -5.69 -8.68 38.77
C TRP A 112 -6.18 -7.25 38.53
N VAL A 113 -7.25 -6.81 39.19
CA VAL A 113 -7.75 -5.44 39.09
C VAL A 113 -6.82 -4.53 39.90
N LYS A 114 -6.08 -3.67 39.20
CA LYS A 114 -5.08 -2.77 39.80
C LYS A 114 -5.71 -1.76 40.77
N ASP A 115 -6.89 -1.26 40.42
CA ASP A 115 -7.61 -0.23 41.19
C ASP A 115 -9.01 -0.74 41.53
N ARG A 116 -9.11 -1.42 42.68
CA ARG A 116 -10.37 -2.01 43.16
C ARG A 116 -11.32 -0.95 43.69
N GLU A 117 -10.79 0.08 44.31
CA GLU A 117 -11.56 1.19 44.86
C GLU A 117 -12.29 1.93 43.74
N TRP A 118 -11.62 2.12 42.60
CA TRP A 118 -12.24 2.62 41.37
C TRP A 118 -13.45 1.76 40.92
N ALA A 119 -13.29 0.44 40.85
CA ALA A 119 -14.37 -0.45 40.38
C ALA A 119 -15.60 -0.41 41.31
N ILE A 120 -15.37 -0.24 42.61
CA ILE A 120 -16.43 -0.09 43.62
C ILE A 120 -17.10 1.28 43.51
N ALA A 121 -16.31 2.36 43.42
CA ALA A 121 -16.81 3.73 43.34
C ALA A 121 -17.67 3.97 42.09
N GLU A 122 -17.21 3.46 40.94
CA GLU A 122 -17.91 3.58 39.66
C GLU A 122 -18.93 2.45 39.42
N GLN A 123 -19.16 1.58 40.41
CA GLN A 123 -20.14 0.48 40.34
C GLN A 123 -19.93 -0.42 39.11
N ILE A 124 -18.68 -0.71 38.74
CA ILE A 124 -18.35 -1.55 37.61
C ILE A 124 -18.43 -3.02 38.04
N THR A 125 -19.41 -3.74 37.51
CA THR A 125 -19.66 -5.14 37.87
C THR A 125 -19.23 -6.10 36.77
N GLY A 126 -19.40 -5.76 35.50
CA GLY A 126 -19.08 -6.62 34.36
C GLY A 126 -17.82 -6.19 33.62
N PHE A 127 -17.04 -7.18 33.16
CA PHE A 127 -15.93 -7.03 32.22
C PHE A 127 -16.00 -8.13 31.19
N ALA A 128 -15.88 -7.75 29.92
CA ALA A 128 -15.61 -8.67 28.82
C ALA A 128 -14.43 -8.15 28.00
N GLY A 129 -13.45 -9.00 27.75
CA GLY A 129 -12.32 -8.70 26.90
C GLY A 129 -12.15 -9.75 25.82
N TYR A 130 -11.92 -9.30 24.59
CA TYR A 130 -11.85 -10.16 23.42
C TYR A 130 -10.58 -9.89 22.60
N PRO A 131 -9.80 -10.92 22.24
CA PRO A 131 -8.62 -10.76 21.41
C PRO A 131 -9.04 -10.49 19.95
N LEU A 132 -8.50 -9.42 19.37
CA LEU A 132 -8.64 -9.14 17.94
C LEU A 132 -7.48 -9.84 17.24
N ALA A 133 -7.70 -11.05 16.72
CA ALA A 133 -6.63 -11.89 16.17
C ALA A 133 -6.99 -12.51 14.81
N VAL A 134 -6.00 -12.55 13.91
CA VAL A 134 -6.06 -13.22 12.60
C VAL A 134 -5.07 -14.38 12.62
N GLY A 135 -5.58 -15.61 12.67
CA GLY A 135 -4.74 -16.81 12.83
C GLY A 135 -3.88 -16.72 14.10
N ASP A 136 -2.57 -16.79 13.95
CA ASP A 136 -1.60 -16.68 15.05
C ASP A 136 -1.19 -15.25 15.41
N ARG A 137 -1.63 -14.25 14.65
CA ARG A 137 -1.27 -12.85 14.87
C ARG A 137 -2.37 -12.10 15.61
N VAL A 138 -2.00 -11.44 16.71
CA VAL A 138 -2.89 -10.54 17.44
C VAL A 138 -2.75 -9.12 16.91
N VAL A 139 -3.87 -8.56 16.46
CA VAL A 139 -4.01 -7.18 15.99
C VAL A 139 -4.24 -6.24 17.16
N GLY A 140 -4.98 -6.69 18.18
CA GLY A 140 -5.34 -5.88 19.32
C GLY A 140 -6.21 -6.60 20.34
N VAL A 141 -6.79 -5.83 21.26
CA VAL A 141 -7.76 -6.31 22.25
C VAL A 141 -8.87 -5.29 22.39
N LEU A 142 -10.11 -5.76 22.36
CA LEU A 142 -11.28 -5.01 22.78
C LEU A 142 -11.56 -5.33 24.25
N ALA A 143 -11.86 -4.32 25.07
CA ALA A 143 -12.41 -4.53 26.40
C ALA A 143 -13.64 -3.65 26.62
N VAL A 144 -14.62 -4.23 27.29
CA VAL A 144 -15.92 -3.63 27.59
C VAL A 144 -16.17 -3.78 29.09
N PHE A 145 -16.65 -2.70 29.71
CA PHE A 145 -16.97 -2.64 31.12
C PHE A 145 -18.44 -2.23 31.27
N SER A 146 -19.13 -2.83 32.23
CA SER A 146 -20.55 -2.58 32.46
C SER A 146 -20.88 -2.42 33.93
N HIS A 147 -21.91 -1.62 34.22
CA HIS A 147 -22.51 -1.54 35.55
C HIS A 147 -23.37 -2.76 35.88
N ARG A 148 -23.72 -3.58 34.87
CA ARG A 148 -24.51 -4.81 35.02
C ARG A 148 -23.66 -6.04 34.72
N PRO A 149 -24.01 -7.21 35.30
CA PRO A 149 -23.37 -8.46 34.94
C PRO A 149 -23.59 -8.77 33.46
N LEU A 150 -22.51 -9.11 32.76
CA LEU A 150 -22.52 -9.54 31.37
C LEU A 150 -22.82 -11.04 31.29
N SER A 151 -23.72 -11.43 30.39
CA SER A 151 -24.06 -12.84 30.20
C SER A 151 -23.02 -13.55 29.31
N PRO A 152 -22.88 -14.88 29.39
CA PRO A 152 -21.99 -15.61 28.48
C PRO A 152 -22.37 -15.44 27.01
N GLU A 153 -23.65 -15.31 26.69
CA GLU A 153 -24.16 -15.08 25.33
C GLU A 153 -23.68 -13.74 24.75
N PHE A 154 -23.51 -12.72 25.60
CA PHE A 154 -22.92 -11.45 25.18
C PHE A 154 -21.49 -11.63 24.66
N LEU A 155 -20.72 -12.57 25.21
CA LEU A 155 -19.37 -12.88 24.73
C LEU A 155 -19.39 -13.50 23.32
N GLU A 156 -20.42 -14.29 23.00
CA GLU A 156 -20.63 -14.85 21.66
C GLU A 156 -21.01 -13.75 20.65
N VAL A 157 -21.91 -12.83 21.02
CA VAL A 157 -22.23 -11.66 20.18
C VAL A 157 -20.98 -10.82 19.93
N LEU A 158 -20.19 -10.58 20.99
CA LEU A 158 -18.95 -9.81 20.91
C LEU A 158 -17.94 -10.50 19.98
N GLN A 159 -17.87 -11.83 19.98
CA GLN A 159 -17.01 -12.58 19.07
C GLN A 159 -17.32 -12.28 17.59
N TYR A 160 -18.59 -12.24 17.19
CA TYR A 160 -18.97 -11.95 15.80
C TYR A 160 -18.59 -10.52 15.39
N LEU A 161 -18.83 -9.55 16.29
CA LEU A 161 -18.41 -8.16 16.08
C LEU A 161 -16.88 -8.10 15.96
N CYS A 162 -16.16 -8.70 16.91
CA CYS A 162 -14.71 -8.69 16.96
C CYS A 162 -14.08 -9.36 15.74
N ALA A 163 -14.65 -10.44 15.20
CA ALA A 163 -14.16 -11.06 13.97
C ALA A 163 -14.16 -10.06 12.81
N THR A 164 -15.26 -9.32 12.64
CA THR A 164 -15.40 -8.33 11.56
C THR A 164 -14.49 -7.12 11.79
N VAL A 165 -14.46 -6.61 13.03
CA VAL A 165 -13.59 -5.49 13.44
C VAL A 165 -12.12 -5.85 13.26
N THR A 166 -11.73 -7.10 13.54
CA THR A 166 -10.35 -7.57 13.37
C THR A 166 -9.93 -7.50 11.91
N VAL A 167 -10.76 -7.96 10.98
CA VAL A 167 -10.45 -7.91 9.53
C VAL A 167 -10.30 -6.46 9.06
N ALA A 168 -11.22 -5.57 9.48
CA ALA A 168 -11.16 -4.16 9.11
C ALA A 168 -9.92 -3.46 9.67
N LEU A 169 -9.60 -3.68 10.95
CA LEU A 169 -8.43 -3.12 11.60
C LEU A 169 -7.13 -3.67 11.01
N ASP A 170 -7.07 -4.97 10.72
CA ASP A 170 -5.89 -5.57 10.10
C ASP A 170 -5.63 -5.00 8.72
N SER A 171 -6.68 -4.82 7.91
CA SER A 171 -6.60 -4.19 6.60
C SER A 171 -6.15 -2.73 6.70
N ALA A 172 -6.72 -1.96 7.62
CA ALA A 172 -6.33 -0.57 7.86
C ALA A 172 -4.89 -0.44 8.39
N LEU A 173 -4.45 -1.34 9.27
CA LEU A 173 -3.08 -1.39 9.79
C LEU A 173 -2.08 -1.88 8.73
N ALA A 174 -2.48 -2.78 7.83
CA ALA A 174 -1.67 -3.15 6.66
C ALA A 174 -1.49 -1.94 5.74
N HIS A 175 -2.58 -1.22 5.43
CA HIS A 175 -2.53 0.01 4.64
C HIS A 175 -1.68 1.11 5.29
N GLN A 176 -1.75 1.27 6.62
CA GLN A 176 -0.87 2.19 7.34
C GLN A 176 0.59 1.72 7.31
N ARG A 177 0.88 0.42 7.45
CA ARG A 177 2.25 -0.11 7.33
C ARG A 177 2.83 0.10 5.93
N GLU A 178 2.01 -0.05 4.89
CA GLU A 178 2.36 0.29 3.51
C GLU A 178 2.67 1.79 3.37
N ARG A 179 1.86 2.67 3.99
CA ARG A 179 2.06 4.12 3.96
C ARG A 179 3.20 4.64 4.87
N GLN A 180 3.46 3.98 5.99
CA GLN A 180 4.41 4.42 7.03
C GLN A 180 5.78 3.72 6.95
N SER A 181 5.93 2.70 6.11
CA SER A 181 7.24 2.13 5.82
C SER A 181 8.14 3.21 5.22
N PRO A 182 9.30 3.52 5.86
CA PRO A 182 10.19 4.55 5.36
C PRO A 182 10.82 4.07 4.05
N ILE A 183 10.27 4.56 2.94
CA ILE A 183 10.81 4.52 1.57
C ILE A 183 11.32 3.12 1.16
N HIS A 184 10.39 2.20 0.96
CA HIS A 184 10.29 1.62 -0.38
C HIS A 184 9.11 2.31 -1.04
N SER A 185 9.35 3.52 -1.55
CA SER A 185 8.61 3.95 -2.72
C SER A 185 8.92 2.93 -3.82
N SER A 186 8.18 1.83 -3.85
CA SER A 186 7.54 1.49 -5.10
C SER A 186 6.70 2.71 -5.43
N VAL A 187 7.36 3.74 -6.00
CA VAL A 187 6.75 4.45 -7.11
C VAL A 187 6.16 3.29 -7.89
N VAL A 188 4.83 3.17 -7.92
CA VAL A 188 4.24 2.44 -9.02
C VAL A 188 4.74 3.24 -10.19
N VAL A 189 5.89 2.85 -10.73
CA VAL A 189 6.36 3.30 -12.01
C VAL A 189 5.34 2.60 -12.87
N LEU A 190 4.20 3.27 -13.03
CA LEU A 190 3.21 2.89 -14.01
C LEU A 190 4.03 2.63 -15.26
N PRO A 191 3.85 1.48 -15.93
CA PRO A 191 4.53 1.23 -17.18
C PRO A 191 4.41 2.48 -18.06
N LEU A 192 5.46 2.83 -18.80
CA LEU A 192 5.50 4.05 -19.60
C LEU A 192 4.28 4.12 -20.53
N SER A 193 3.83 2.98 -21.04
CA SER A 193 2.58 2.85 -21.80
C SER A 193 1.34 3.33 -21.04
N GLU A 194 1.20 2.98 -19.76
CA GLU A 194 0.09 3.41 -18.89
C GLU A 194 0.17 4.90 -18.55
N GLN A 195 1.39 5.42 -18.34
CA GLN A 195 1.58 6.87 -18.13
C GLN A 195 1.18 7.67 -19.37
N ILE A 196 1.63 7.26 -20.57
CA ILE A 196 1.27 7.94 -21.82
C ILE A 196 -0.22 7.80 -22.13
N ALA A 197 -0.82 6.64 -21.88
CA ALA A 197 -2.27 6.45 -22.04
C ALA A 197 -3.07 7.40 -21.14
N THR A 198 -2.60 7.65 -19.92
CA THR A 198 -3.22 8.60 -18.98
C THR A 198 -3.14 10.04 -19.48
N LEU A 199 -2.04 10.41 -20.16
CA LEU A 199 -1.89 11.74 -20.78
C LEU A 199 -2.82 11.93 -21.99
N LEU A 200 -3.21 10.84 -22.66
CA LEU A 200 -3.98 10.89 -23.91
C LEU A 200 -5.36 10.21 -23.79
N PRO A 201 -6.24 10.65 -22.86
CA PRO A 201 -7.48 9.95 -22.52
C PRO A 201 -8.51 9.92 -23.68
N GLN A 202 -8.38 10.84 -24.64
CA GLN A 202 -9.28 10.94 -25.80
C GLN A 202 -8.73 10.23 -27.06
N SER A 203 -7.49 9.76 -27.02
CA SER A 203 -6.83 9.10 -28.16
C SER A 203 -7.02 7.57 -28.12
N ARG A 204 -6.99 6.92 -29.28
CA ARG A 204 -6.83 5.47 -29.35
C ARG A 204 -5.35 5.11 -29.17
N PHE A 205 -4.94 4.90 -27.92
CA PHE A 205 -3.58 4.47 -27.57
C PHE A 205 -3.39 2.96 -27.78
N CYS A 206 -2.25 2.56 -28.33
CA CYS A 206 -1.89 1.16 -28.53
C CYS A 206 -0.40 0.91 -28.20
N LEU A 207 -0.13 -0.17 -27.46
CA LEU A 207 1.22 -0.68 -27.23
C LEU A 207 1.48 -1.87 -28.16
N VAL A 208 2.60 -1.83 -28.90
CA VAL A 208 3.05 -2.92 -29.76
C VAL A 208 4.41 -3.42 -29.29
N GLY A 209 4.49 -4.72 -29.00
CA GLY A 209 5.69 -5.36 -28.44
C GLY A 209 5.63 -5.51 -26.93
N THR A 210 6.76 -5.92 -26.34
CA THR A 210 6.90 -6.05 -24.88
C THR A 210 7.60 -4.82 -24.34
N GLU A 211 6.93 -4.12 -23.43
CA GLU A 211 7.47 -2.93 -22.77
C GLU A 211 8.77 -3.25 -22.04
N ARG A 212 9.78 -2.40 -22.24
CA ARG A 212 11.10 -2.52 -21.64
C ARG A 212 11.41 -1.30 -20.79
N LEU A 213 12.22 -1.49 -19.76
CA LEU A 213 12.76 -0.38 -18.98
C LEU A 213 13.72 0.42 -19.86
N LEU A 214 13.37 1.69 -20.09
CA LEU A 214 14.19 2.64 -20.84
C LEU A 214 15.04 3.49 -19.88
N PRO A 215 16.20 4.01 -20.34
CA PRO A 215 16.90 5.07 -19.61
C PRO A 215 15.98 6.23 -19.26
N MET A 216 16.22 6.87 -18.12
CA MET A 216 15.39 7.99 -17.63
C MET A 216 15.26 9.11 -18.67
N SER A 217 16.34 9.40 -19.40
CA SER A 217 16.36 10.40 -20.48
C SER A 217 15.33 10.12 -21.57
N LEU A 218 15.21 8.86 -22.01
CA LEU A 218 14.24 8.46 -23.04
C LEU A 218 12.81 8.45 -22.48
N THR A 219 12.66 8.00 -21.23
CA THR A 219 11.36 7.96 -20.54
C THR A 219 10.77 9.36 -20.40
N VAL A 220 11.54 10.33 -19.90
CA VAL A 220 11.09 11.73 -19.76
C VAL A 220 10.76 12.33 -21.12
N LEU A 221 11.55 12.04 -22.16
CA LEU A 221 11.30 12.55 -23.50
C LEU A 221 9.99 12.01 -24.10
N LEU A 222 9.71 10.72 -23.91
CA LEU A 222 8.45 10.10 -24.36
C LEU A 222 7.23 10.66 -23.60
N LEU A 223 7.35 10.86 -22.28
CA LEU A 223 6.29 11.49 -21.48
C LEU A 223 6.03 12.93 -21.90
N ARG A 224 7.08 13.73 -22.09
CA ARG A 224 6.97 15.11 -22.57
C ARG A 224 6.35 15.19 -23.97
N THR A 225 6.65 14.20 -24.81
CA THR A 225 6.00 14.07 -26.12
C THR A 225 4.52 13.73 -25.98
N GLY A 226 4.16 12.81 -25.07
CA GLY A 226 2.76 12.49 -24.75
C GLY A 226 1.97 13.70 -24.25
N GLU A 227 2.54 14.50 -23.35
CA GLU A 227 1.94 15.74 -22.83
C GLU A 227 1.76 16.80 -23.92
N MET A 228 2.75 16.96 -24.80
CA MET A 228 2.61 17.84 -25.96
C MET A 228 1.51 17.34 -26.90
N LEU A 229 1.44 16.03 -27.17
CA LEU A 229 0.40 15.43 -28.00
C LEU A 229 -1.00 15.57 -27.38
N SER A 230 -1.13 15.63 -26.06
CA SER A 230 -2.43 15.83 -25.39
C SER A 230 -2.98 17.24 -25.56
N GLN A 231 -2.11 18.22 -25.83
CA GLN A 231 -2.50 19.59 -26.19
C GLN A 231 -2.90 19.71 -27.66
N LEU A 232 -2.62 18.69 -28.47
CA LEU A 232 -3.01 18.58 -29.87
C LEU A 232 -4.24 17.67 -29.97
N GLN A 233 -5.04 17.81 -31.04
CA GLN A 233 -6.16 16.90 -31.31
C GLN A 233 -5.64 15.53 -31.80
N CYS A 234 -5.04 14.77 -30.89
CA CYS A 234 -4.47 13.46 -31.16
C CYS A 234 -5.57 12.39 -31.22
N SER A 235 -5.73 11.77 -32.39
CA SER A 235 -6.76 10.75 -32.64
C SER A 235 -6.23 9.32 -32.42
N HIS A 236 -4.96 9.09 -32.73
CA HIS A 236 -4.29 7.80 -32.61
C HIS A 236 -2.85 7.98 -32.13
N CYS A 237 -2.41 7.14 -31.20
CA CYS A 237 -1.05 7.11 -30.71
C CYS A 237 -0.61 5.65 -30.50
N ARG A 238 0.58 5.30 -30.97
CA ARG A 238 1.12 3.94 -30.89
C ARG A 238 2.55 3.97 -30.36
N LEU A 239 2.78 3.26 -29.26
CA LEU A 239 4.12 3.05 -28.68
C LEU A 239 4.62 1.67 -29.12
N MET A 240 5.78 1.61 -29.78
CA MET A 240 6.34 0.39 -30.36
C MET A 240 7.73 0.12 -29.77
N TYR A 241 7.93 -1.07 -29.20
CA TYR A 241 9.24 -1.52 -28.72
C TYR A 241 9.86 -2.51 -29.70
N GLU A 242 10.92 -2.10 -30.40
CA GLU A 242 11.70 -2.97 -31.30
C GLU A 242 12.91 -3.60 -30.57
N SER A 243 13.92 -4.11 -31.27
CA SER A 243 15.12 -4.68 -30.65
C SER A 243 16.09 -3.64 -30.10
N THR A 244 16.29 -2.53 -30.83
CA THR A 244 17.32 -1.51 -30.54
C THR A 244 16.76 -0.09 -30.44
N GLN A 245 15.44 0.06 -30.57
CA GLN A 245 14.79 1.37 -30.60
C GLN A 245 13.35 1.28 -30.14
N VAL A 246 12.85 2.40 -29.63
CA VAL A 246 11.45 2.62 -29.27
C VAL A 246 10.89 3.72 -30.16
N LEU A 247 9.67 3.52 -30.65
CA LEU A 247 8.99 4.46 -31.54
C LEU A 247 7.67 4.92 -30.92
N LEU A 248 7.37 6.20 -31.03
CA LEU A 248 6.06 6.78 -30.74
C LEU A 248 5.49 7.37 -32.03
N ASP A 249 4.46 6.74 -32.57
CA ASP A 249 3.78 7.11 -33.82
C ASP A 249 2.40 7.67 -33.50
N ALA A 250 2.15 8.93 -33.83
CA ALA A 250 0.91 9.63 -33.50
C ALA A 250 0.31 10.36 -34.70
N MET A 251 -1.02 10.43 -34.74
CA MET A 251 -1.81 11.18 -35.72
C MET A 251 -2.51 12.34 -35.03
N VAL A 252 -2.15 13.57 -35.43
CA VAL A 252 -2.73 14.82 -34.90
C VAL A 252 -3.40 15.61 -36.01
N ILE A 253 -4.45 16.34 -35.64
CA ILE A 253 -5.10 17.32 -36.53
C ILE A 253 -4.48 18.69 -36.23
N PRO A 254 -3.80 19.35 -37.18
CA PRO A 254 -3.24 20.67 -36.98
C PRO A 254 -4.35 21.71 -36.77
N ASP A 255 -4.28 22.46 -35.66
CA ASP A 255 -5.19 23.58 -35.41
C ASP A 255 -4.59 24.88 -35.96
N ILE A 256 -4.61 25.01 -37.29
CA ILE A 256 -4.12 26.20 -37.98
C ILE A 256 -5.25 27.23 -38.03
N GLY A 257 -5.45 27.96 -36.93
CA GLY A 257 -6.31 29.14 -36.91
C GLY A 257 -7.31 29.27 -35.77
N SER A 258 -7.40 28.33 -34.81
CA SER A 258 -8.14 28.61 -33.58
C SER A 258 -7.34 29.50 -32.62
N ASN A 259 -8.03 30.40 -31.92
CA ASN A 259 -7.45 31.30 -30.91
C ASN A 259 -7.09 30.58 -29.59
N ALA A 260 -7.08 29.24 -29.55
CA ALA A 260 -6.94 28.48 -28.32
C ALA A 260 -5.52 27.93 -28.12
N SER A 261 -4.81 28.56 -27.18
CA SER A 261 -4.02 27.88 -26.14
C SER A 261 -2.60 27.34 -26.42
N LEU A 262 -1.91 27.79 -27.48
CA LEU A 262 -0.44 27.70 -27.53
C LEU A 262 0.16 29.11 -27.60
N PRO A 263 1.43 29.34 -27.19
CA PRO A 263 2.09 30.66 -27.24
C PRO A 263 2.44 31.06 -28.69
N VAL A 264 1.54 30.81 -29.64
CA VAL A 264 1.65 31.10 -31.07
C VAL A 264 0.93 32.42 -31.37
N LYS A 265 1.11 33.43 -30.51
CA LYS A 265 0.56 34.78 -30.75
C LYS A 265 1.35 35.60 -31.79
N GLN A 266 2.43 35.05 -32.35
CA GLN A 266 3.36 35.78 -33.24
C GLN A 266 3.61 35.12 -34.61
N LEU A 267 2.94 34.02 -34.96
CA LEU A 267 3.08 33.46 -36.31
C LEU A 267 2.25 34.28 -37.30
N ALA A 268 2.93 35.19 -38.01
CA ALA A 268 2.38 36.02 -39.08
C ALA A 268 1.91 35.21 -40.30
N SER A 269 2.33 33.94 -40.41
CA SER A 269 2.03 33.02 -41.49
C SER A 269 1.10 31.90 -41.02
N ARG A 270 -0.08 31.79 -41.65
CA ARG A 270 -1.01 30.64 -41.51
C ARG A 270 -0.50 29.42 -42.30
N ASN A 271 0.80 29.10 -42.20
CA ASN A 271 1.41 28.01 -42.93
C ASN A 271 1.65 26.82 -42.00
N LEU A 272 1.31 25.62 -42.45
CA LEU A 272 1.52 24.36 -41.71
C LEU A 272 3.00 24.17 -41.32
N GLN A 273 3.94 24.57 -42.19
CA GLN A 273 5.37 24.40 -41.91
C GLN A 273 5.83 25.23 -40.71
N ASP A 274 5.39 26.48 -40.60
CA ASP A 274 5.78 27.36 -39.50
C ASP A 274 5.12 26.92 -38.18
N TRP A 275 3.88 26.42 -38.26
CA TRP A 275 3.19 25.79 -37.13
C TRP A 275 3.93 24.53 -36.64
N ILE A 276 4.38 23.67 -37.56
CA ILE A 276 5.17 22.48 -37.22
C ILE A 276 6.48 22.88 -36.53
N ALA A 277 7.20 23.87 -37.08
CA ALA A 277 8.45 24.34 -36.51
C ALA A 277 8.24 24.86 -35.07
N ALA A 278 7.24 25.73 -34.88
CA ALA A 278 6.94 26.33 -33.58
C ALA A 278 6.62 25.31 -32.48
N ILE A 279 6.02 24.17 -32.83
CA ILE A 279 5.61 23.14 -31.85
C ILE A 279 6.69 22.08 -31.65
N PHE A 280 7.31 21.63 -32.73
CA PHE A 280 8.15 20.42 -32.70
C PHE A 280 9.66 20.70 -32.67
N ASP A 281 10.13 21.93 -32.90
CA ASP A 281 11.58 22.20 -32.99
C ASP A 281 12.34 21.91 -31.68
N GLU A 282 11.77 22.25 -30.53
CA GLU A 282 12.39 21.91 -29.24
C GLU A 282 12.47 20.38 -29.06
N LEU A 283 11.43 19.66 -29.48
CA LEU A 283 11.40 18.21 -29.41
C LEU A 283 12.36 17.55 -30.42
N ARG A 284 12.53 18.14 -31.61
CA ARG A 284 13.55 17.74 -32.59
C ARG A 284 14.95 17.88 -32.02
N LEU A 285 15.26 19.01 -31.39
CA LEU A 285 16.57 19.27 -30.79
C LEU A 285 16.85 18.30 -29.64
N THR A 286 15.90 18.12 -28.72
CA THR A 286 16.06 17.23 -27.57
C THR A 286 16.16 15.75 -27.96
N SER A 287 15.39 15.30 -28.96
CA SER A 287 15.51 13.93 -29.48
C SER A 287 16.86 13.70 -30.19
N ALA A 288 17.37 14.67 -30.94
CA ALA A 288 18.69 14.57 -31.58
C ALA A 288 19.83 14.42 -30.54
N CYS A 289 19.74 15.11 -29.39
CA CYS A 289 20.71 15.01 -28.30
C CYS A 289 20.83 13.58 -27.71
N VAL A 290 19.78 12.77 -27.82
CA VAL A 290 19.79 11.36 -27.36
C VAL A 290 19.97 10.36 -28.51
N GLY A 291 20.37 10.82 -29.69
CA GLY A 291 20.54 10.00 -30.90
C GLY A 291 19.23 9.57 -31.56
N GLY A 292 18.11 10.14 -31.12
CA GLY A 292 16.79 9.92 -31.72
C GLY A 292 16.51 10.84 -32.90
N THR A 293 15.38 10.59 -33.54
CA THR A 293 14.87 11.42 -34.63
C THR A 293 13.38 11.67 -34.45
N LEU A 294 12.94 12.88 -34.79
CA LEU A 294 11.53 13.24 -34.86
C LEU A 294 11.18 13.64 -36.30
N GLN A 295 10.26 12.89 -36.92
CA GLN A 295 9.77 13.14 -38.27
C GLN A 295 8.31 13.55 -38.22
N THR A 296 7.93 14.50 -39.09
CA THR A 296 6.53 14.93 -39.23
C THR A 296 6.13 14.82 -40.70
N LEU A 297 5.08 14.07 -41.00
CA LEU A 297 4.58 13.87 -42.37
C LEU A 297 3.16 14.42 -42.48
N SER A 298 2.97 15.39 -43.37
CA SER A 298 1.64 15.92 -43.66
C SER A 298 0.90 15.01 -44.64
N GLY A 299 -0.36 14.72 -44.36
CA GLY A 299 -1.25 14.06 -45.32
C GLY A 299 -1.52 14.94 -46.55
N ALA A 300 -2.02 14.32 -47.63
CA ALA A 300 -2.25 14.97 -48.93
C ALA A 300 -3.12 16.25 -48.84
N ASN A 301 -4.07 16.30 -47.92
CA ASN A 301 -4.98 17.43 -47.73
C ASN A 301 -4.55 18.37 -46.58
N GLN A 302 -3.36 18.19 -45.99
CA GLN A 302 -2.85 18.97 -44.83
C GLN A 302 -3.74 18.95 -43.57
N ALA A 303 -4.84 18.20 -43.58
CA ALA A 303 -5.79 18.07 -42.49
C ALA A 303 -5.31 17.13 -41.36
N MET A 304 -4.26 16.34 -41.63
CA MET A 304 -3.67 15.42 -40.66
C MET A 304 -2.16 15.48 -40.76
N LEU A 305 -1.51 15.41 -39.60
CA LEU A 305 -0.08 15.34 -39.46
C LEU A 305 0.28 14.07 -38.69
N GLN A 306 1.13 13.24 -39.28
CA GLN A 306 1.76 12.13 -38.59
C GLN A 306 3.02 12.65 -37.90
N VAL A 307 3.21 12.26 -36.64
CA VAL A 307 4.37 12.57 -35.81
C VAL A 307 5.02 11.25 -35.41
N LEU A 308 6.27 11.03 -35.83
CA LEU A 308 7.03 9.83 -35.55
C LEU A 308 8.30 10.18 -34.78
N LEU A 309 8.34 9.81 -33.50
CA LEU A 309 9.53 9.90 -32.67
C LEU A 309 10.20 8.53 -32.59
N THR A 310 11.48 8.44 -32.97
CA THR A 310 12.29 7.23 -32.91
C THR A 310 13.47 7.46 -31.97
N LEU A 311 13.60 6.64 -30.92
CA LEU A 311 14.67 6.76 -29.93
C LEU A 311 15.48 5.46 -29.84
N PRO A 312 16.81 5.49 -30.01
CA PRO A 312 17.64 4.32 -29.83
C PRO A 312 17.76 3.97 -28.34
N TYR A 313 17.76 2.68 -28.01
CA TYR A 313 18.11 2.22 -26.67
C TYR A 313 19.05 1.00 -26.74
N PRO A 314 20.01 0.86 -25.81
CA PRO A 314 20.94 -0.26 -25.83
C PRO A 314 20.22 -1.57 -25.49
N ASP A 315 20.47 -2.61 -26.29
CA ASP A 315 19.89 -3.94 -26.06
C ASP A 315 20.48 -4.52 -24.77
N SER A 316 19.64 -4.61 -23.72
CA SER A 316 20.01 -5.05 -22.37
C SER A 316 20.49 -6.50 -22.32
N ARG A 317 20.33 -7.24 -23.41
CA ARG A 317 20.80 -8.63 -23.57
C ARG A 317 22.32 -8.77 -23.72
N SER A 318 23.06 -7.67 -23.89
CA SER A 318 24.50 -7.69 -24.22
C SER A 318 25.46 -7.44 -23.05
N GLN A 319 24.98 -7.08 -21.85
CA GLN A 319 25.87 -6.91 -20.69
C GLN A 319 25.99 -8.23 -19.91
N THR A 320 27.01 -9.03 -20.25
CA THR A 320 27.48 -10.11 -19.37
C THR A 320 27.78 -9.53 -18.00
N SER A 321 27.10 -10.04 -16.96
CA SER A 321 27.29 -9.57 -15.59
C SER A 321 28.76 -9.72 -15.16
N PRO A 322 29.38 -8.69 -14.57
CA PRO A 322 30.73 -8.80 -13.99
C PRO A 322 30.74 -9.62 -12.69
N LEU A 323 29.54 -9.93 -12.16
CA LEU A 323 29.36 -10.73 -10.96
C LEU A 323 29.35 -12.22 -11.32
N SER A 324 30.05 -13.02 -10.52
CA SER A 324 29.93 -14.48 -10.54
C SER A 324 28.54 -14.93 -10.09
N ASP A 325 28.16 -16.15 -10.46
CA ASP A 325 26.87 -16.75 -10.06
C ASP A 325 26.67 -16.73 -8.54
N ARG A 326 27.74 -16.97 -7.77
CA ARG A 326 27.68 -16.91 -6.29
C ARG A 326 27.45 -15.51 -5.75
N GLU A 327 28.05 -14.49 -6.37
CA GLU A 327 27.82 -13.09 -5.97
C GLU A 327 26.40 -12.64 -6.33
N GLN A 328 25.87 -13.09 -7.47
CA GLN A 328 24.48 -12.84 -7.86
C GLN A 328 23.50 -13.55 -6.92
N GLU A 329 23.77 -14.81 -6.57
CA GLU A 329 22.98 -15.60 -5.62
C GLU A 329 22.93 -14.92 -4.24
N MET A 330 24.07 -14.42 -3.74
CA MET A 330 24.09 -13.63 -2.49
C MET A 330 23.21 -12.38 -2.62
N LEU A 331 23.36 -11.59 -3.68
CA LEU A 331 22.57 -10.38 -3.87
C LEU A 331 21.07 -10.68 -4.05
N LEU A 332 20.71 -11.81 -4.66
CA LEU A 332 19.32 -12.27 -4.79
C LEU A 332 18.69 -12.62 -3.44
N LEU A 333 19.39 -13.42 -2.62
CA LEU A 333 18.89 -13.75 -1.28
C LEU A 333 18.84 -12.53 -0.37
N LEU A 334 19.78 -11.59 -0.53
CA LEU A 334 19.71 -10.28 0.10
C LEU A 334 18.47 -9.48 -0.33
N ALA A 335 18.13 -9.51 -1.62
CA ALA A 335 16.95 -8.85 -2.16
C ALA A 335 15.65 -9.44 -1.58
N ALA A 336 15.64 -10.76 -1.33
CA ALA A 336 14.53 -11.46 -0.67
C ALA A 336 14.46 -11.22 0.85
N GLY A 337 15.34 -10.37 1.41
CA GLY A 337 15.29 -9.96 2.82
C GLY A 337 16.01 -10.89 3.79
N PHE A 338 16.70 -11.93 3.30
CA PHE A 338 17.47 -12.82 4.15
C PHE A 338 18.67 -12.09 4.77
N ARG A 339 18.91 -12.32 6.07
CA ARG A 339 20.11 -11.81 6.75
C ARG A 339 21.29 -12.72 6.45
N ASP A 340 22.51 -12.24 6.67
CA ASP A 340 23.74 -13.00 6.38
C ASP A 340 23.74 -14.40 7.03
N ARG A 341 23.13 -14.53 8.21
CA ARG A 341 22.92 -15.81 8.90
C ARG A 341 21.92 -16.72 8.18
N ASP A 342 20.78 -16.18 7.77
CA ASP A 342 19.76 -16.97 7.08
C ASP A 342 20.29 -17.45 5.71
N ILE A 343 21.06 -16.61 5.02
CA ILE A 343 21.76 -16.95 3.77
C ILE A 343 22.79 -18.06 4.02
N ALA A 344 23.57 -17.94 5.09
CA ALA A 344 24.57 -18.93 5.48
C ALA A 344 23.94 -20.29 5.77
N ASP A 345 22.84 -20.29 6.54
CA ASP A 345 22.08 -21.49 6.90
C ASP A 345 21.44 -22.13 5.65
N GLN A 346 20.85 -21.33 4.75
CA GLN A 346 20.20 -21.79 3.53
C GLN A 346 21.19 -22.38 2.51
N LEU A 347 22.39 -21.81 2.41
CA LEU A 347 23.42 -22.25 1.46
C LEU A 347 24.43 -23.22 2.07
N HIS A 348 24.26 -23.61 3.34
CA HIS A 348 25.18 -24.46 4.10
C HIS A 348 26.64 -23.97 4.06
N ILE A 349 26.83 -22.66 4.21
CA ILE A 349 28.14 -21.99 4.26
C ILE A 349 28.27 -21.17 5.55
N SER A 350 29.45 -20.63 5.83
CA SER A 350 29.63 -19.74 6.99
C SER A 350 29.15 -18.31 6.69
N GLU A 351 28.67 -17.58 7.71
CA GLU A 351 28.38 -16.14 7.60
C GLU A 351 29.57 -15.33 7.08
N ARG A 352 30.80 -15.78 7.40
CA ARG A 352 32.04 -15.17 6.91
C ARG A 352 32.15 -15.28 5.39
N THR A 353 31.75 -16.43 4.83
CA THR A 353 31.73 -16.70 3.38
C THR A 353 30.68 -15.83 2.67
N VAL A 354 29.51 -15.65 3.28
CA VAL A 354 28.47 -14.74 2.77
C VAL A 354 28.99 -13.30 2.69
N LYS A 355 29.57 -12.79 3.78
CA LYS A 355 30.19 -11.45 3.82
C LYS A 355 31.30 -11.30 2.79
N PHE A 356 32.11 -12.34 2.58
CA PHE A 356 33.17 -12.33 1.56
C PHE A 356 32.61 -12.15 0.14
N HIS A 357 31.59 -12.92 -0.25
CA HIS A 357 30.96 -12.79 -1.56
C HIS A 357 30.26 -11.43 -1.75
N ILE A 358 29.56 -10.93 -0.72
CA ILE A 358 28.95 -9.59 -0.77
C ILE A 358 30.01 -8.50 -0.95
N ASN A 359 31.13 -8.58 -0.21
CA ASN A 359 32.22 -7.61 -0.33
C ASN A 359 32.91 -7.67 -1.70
N ASN A 360 33.06 -8.85 -2.29
CA ASN A 360 33.58 -8.98 -3.65
C ASN A 360 32.62 -8.39 -4.68
N ALA A 361 31.31 -8.58 -4.51
CA ALA A 361 30.30 -7.93 -5.35
C ALA A 361 30.39 -6.40 -5.24
N ILE A 362 30.48 -5.86 -4.02
CA ILE A 362 30.66 -4.42 -3.78
C ILE A 362 31.93 -3.89 -4.49
N ALA A 363 33.05 -4.60 -4.35
CA ALA A 363 34.32 -4.22 -4.96
C ALA A 363 34.26 -4.26 -6.50
N LYS A 364 33.69 -5.32 -7.08
CA LYS A 364 33.52 -5.46 -8.54
C LYS A 364 32.59 -4.41 -9.13
N LEU A 365 31.56 -4.02 -8.39
CA LEU A 365 30.61 -2.98 -8.79
C LEU A 365 31.11 -1.56 -8.51
N GLN A 366 32.26 -1.41 -7.83
CA GLN A 366 32.84 -0.13 -7.44
C GLN A 366 31.87 0.76 -6.65
N VAL A 367 31.06 0.14 -5.78
CA VAL A 367 30.11 0.81 -4.90
C VAL A 367 30.59 0.75 -3.44
N GLN A 368 29.95 1.50 -2.55
CA GLN A 368 30.40 1.61 -1.16
C GLN A 368 29.57 0.75 -0.19
N THR A 369 28.33 0.40 -0.56
CA THR A 369 27.44 -0.35 0.32
C THR A 369 26.80 -1.54 -0.39
N ARG A 370 26.43 -2.56 0.38
CA ARG A 370 25.69 -3.74 -0.11
C ARG A 370 24.34 -3.36 -0.75
N CYS A 371 23.67 -2.33 -0.24
CA CYS A 371 22.43 -1.83 -0.83
C CYS A 371 22.68 -1.18 -2.20
N GLN A 372 23.78 -0.43 -2.37
CA GLN A 372 24.17 0.11 -3.66
C GLN A 372 24.54 -1.00 -4.66
N ALA A 373 25.21 -2.06 -4.19
CA ALA A 373 25.54 -3.24 -5.00
C ALA A 373 24.27 -3.94 -5.50
N LEU A 374 23.33 -4.19 -4.59
CA LEU A 374 22.02 -4.76 -4.91
C LEU A 374 21.26 -3.88 -5.93
N TYR A 375 21.14 -2.59 -5.67
CA TYR A 375 20.44 -1.64 -6.54
C TYR A 375 21.03 -1.61 -7.96
N GLN A 376 22.36 -1.56 -8.10
CA GLN A 376 23.00 -1.61 -9.42
C GLN A 376 22.76 -2.93 -10.15
N ALA A 377 22.85 -4.06 -9.44
CA ALA A 377 22.63 -5.37 -10.05
C ALA A 377 21.18 -5.55 -10.55
N VAL A 378 20.20 -4.98 -9.83
CA VAL A 378 18.78 -4.98 -10.25
C VAL A 378 18.57 -4.11 -11.49
N ILE A 379 19.03 -2.85 -11.49
CA ILE A 379 18.79 -1.91 -12.60
C ILE A 379 19.46 -2.36 -13.89
N ARG A 380 20.61 -3.02 -13.79
CA ARG A 380 21.32 -3.56 -14.96
C ARG A 380 20.82 -4.93 -15.40
N GLY A 381 19.83 -5.50 -14.71
CA GLY A 381 19.22 -6.79 -15.06
C GLY A 381 20.16 -7.98 -14.85
N TRP A 382 21.14 -7.86 -13.95
CA TRP A 382 22.14 -8.90 -13.70
C TRP A 382 21.70 -9.96 -12.69
N LEU A 383 20.64 -9.68 -11.92
CA LEU A 383 20.00 -10.68 -11.07
C LEU A 383 18.91 -11.37 -11.90
N GLY A 384 19.24 -12.54 -12.45
CA GLY A 384 18.32 -13.34 -13.27
C GLY A 384 16.99 -13.63 -12.54
N ARG A 385 15.88 -13.67 -13.30
CA ARG A 385 14.49 -13.93 -12.88
C ARG A 385 14.40 -14.86 -11.65
N GLY A 386 14.35 -14.27 -10.46
CA GLY A 386 14.33 -15.03 -9.20
C GLY A 386 14.02 -14.17 -7.97
N LEU A 387 13.46 -12.97 -8.16
CA LEU A 387 12.86 -12.23 -7.07
C LEU A 387 11.50 -12.89 -6.76
N PRO A 388 11.30 -13.48 -5.56
CA PRO A 388 9.95 -13.81 -5.13
C PRO A 388 9.16 -12.51 -5.02
N VAL A 389 8.09 -12.42 -5.83
CA VAL A 389 7.11 -11.31 -5.84
C VAL A 389 6.36 -11.27 -4.52
#